data_AF-A0A7Y2EM53-F1
#
_entry.id   AF-A0A7Y2EM53-F1
#
_cell.length_a   1.000
_cell.length_b   1.000
_cell.length_c   1.000
_cell.angle_alpha   90.00
_cell.angle_beta   90.00
_cell.angle_gamma   90.00
#
_symmetry.space_group_name_H-M   'P 1'
#
loop_
_entity.id
_entity.type
_entity.pdbx_description
1 polymer ?
#
loop_
_entity_poly.entity_id
_entity_poly.type
_entity_poly.pdbx_seq_one_letter_code
_entity_poly.pdbx_strand_id
1 'polypeptide(L)' 'KFCYLAEGRGDFYPRFARCCEWDTAAGQALLEAAGGALLGMDGQPLRYNLTESVYSPSFYGLGDPGHALWRDLLAAKSS' A
#
# COMPACT_ATOMS: atom_id res chain seq x y z
N LYS A 1 -11.04 4.58 -1.87
CA LYS A 1 -10.66 3.15 -1.67
C LYS A 1 -9.91 2.95 -0.37
N PHE A 2 -8.95 3.80 -0.02
CA PHE A 2 -8.27 3.77 1.29
C PHE A 2 -9.22 3.68 2.49
N CYS A 3 -10.29 4.50 2.53
CA CYS A 3 -11.29 4.41 3.61
C CYS A 3 -11.96 3.02 3.71
N TYR A 4 -12.17 2.32 2.58
CA TYR A 4 -12.75 0.96 2.60
C TYR A 4 -11.81 -0.06 3.24
N LEU A 5 -10.48 0.04 3.02
CA LEU A 5 -9.52 -0.82 3.72
C LEU A 5 -9.40 -0.43 5.19
N ALA A 6 -9.33 0.86 5.48
CA ALA A 6 -9.21 1.38 6.84
C ALA A 6 -10.43 1.06 7.72
N GLU A 7 -11.63 0.98 7.13
CA GLU A 7 -12.85 0.52 7.79
C GLU A 7 -12.89 -1.02 7.98
N GLY A 8 -11.87 -1.76 7.53
CA GLY A 8 -11.85 -3.23 7.56
C GLY A 8 -12.81 -3.89 6.57
N ARG A 9 -13.24 -3.16 5.53
CA ARG A 9 -14.20 -3.64 4.53
C ARG A 9 -13.53 -4.18 3.27
N GLY A 10 -12.20 -4.21 3.23
CA GLY A 10 -11.43 -4.84 2.17
C GLY A 10 -10.01 -5.15 2.64
N ASP A 11 -9.52 -6.33 2.25
CA ASP A 11 -8.25 -6.86 2.75
C ASP A 11 -7.04 -6.46 1.90
N PHE A 12 -7.24 -6.30 0.58
CA PHE A 12 -6.17 -6.08 -0.39
C PHE A 12 -6.57 -5.08 -1.48
N TYR A 13 -5.65 -4.15 -1.81
CA TYR A 13 -5.87 -3.14 -2.84
C TYR A 13 -4.65 -2.94 -3.73
N PRO A 14 -4.58 -3.56 -4.91
CA PRO A 14 -3.49 -3.34 -5.85
C PRO A 14 -3.71 -2.06 -6.66
N ARG A 15 -2.64 -1.29 -6.89
CA ARG A 15 -2.61 -0.13 -7.77
C ARG A 15 -1.39 -0.17 -8.69
N PHE A 16 -1.64 -0.54 -9.95
CA PHE A 16 -0.62 -0.60 -11.01
C PHE A 16 -0.78 0.51 -12.05
N ALA A 17 -1.85 1.31 -11.95
CA ALA A 17 -2.10 2.45 -12.82
C ALA A 17 -1.47 3.72 -12.24
N ARG A 18 -0.90 4.56 -13.10
CA ARG A 18 -0.32 5.85 -12.72
C ARG A 18 -1.30 6.68 -11.87
N CYS A 19 -0.75 7.27 -10.81
CA CYS A 19 -1.37 8.31 -10.01
C CYS A 19 -0.24 9.20 -9.48
N CYS A 20 -0.57 10.38 -8.98
CA CYS A 20 0.44 11.26 -8.42
C CYS A 20 0.68 10.91 -6.95
N GLU A 21 1.85 11.24 -6.42
CA GLU A 21 2.20 11.00 -5.01
C GLU A 21 1.20 11.66 -4.04
N TRP A 22 0.68 12.85 -4.40
CA TRP A 22 -0.34 13.54 -3.59
C TRP A 22 -1.69 12.81 -3.53
N ASP A 23 -2.00 11.96 -4.52
CA ASP A 23 -3.24 11.16 -4.52
C ASP A 23 -3.15 9.99 -3.53
N THR A 24 -1.94 9.59 -3.13
CA THR A 24 -1.70 8.39 -2.32
C THR A 24 -1.24 8.73 -0.90
N ALA A 25 -0.51 9.83 -0.69
CA ALA A 25 0.04 10.21 0.61
C ALA A 25 -1.04 10.34 1.70
N ALA A 26 -2.14 11.05 1.41
CA ALA A 26 -3.25 11.17 2.37
C ALA A 26 -3.94 9.82 2.63
N GLY A 27 -4.04 8.98 1.61
CA GLY A 27 -4.61 7.64 1.71
C GLY A 27 -3.75 6.68 2.54
N GLN A 28 -2.43 6.76 2.38
CA GLN A 28 -1.46 6.00 3.16
C GLN A 28 -1.56 6.34 4.65
N ALA A 29 -1.50 7.63 4.99
CA ALA A 29 -1.58 8.08 6.38
C ALA A 29 -2.86 7.59 7.08
N LEU A 30 -4.00 7.63 6.39
CA LEU A 30 -5.28 7.16 6.92
C LEU A 30 -5.29 5.63 7.09
N LEU A 31 -4.80 4.89 6.09
CA LEU A 31 -4.74 3.42 6.15
C LEU A 31 -3.81 2.94 7.26
N GLU A 32 -2.63 3.53 7.39
CA GLU A 32 -1.66 3.20 8.43
C GLU A 32 -2.16 3.56 9.83
N ALA A 33 -2.85 4.70 9.98
CA ALA A 33 -3.50 5.06 11.24
C ALA A 33 -4.59 4.05 11.67
N ALA A 34 -5.21 3.35 10.71
CA ALA A 34 -6.16 2.28 10.96
C ALA A 34 -5.51 0.90 11.18
N GLY A 35 -4.17 0.81 11.16
CA GLY A 35 -3.42 -0.45 11.33
C GLY A 35 -3.12 -1.19 10.03
N GLY A 36 -3.50 -0.63 8.88
CA GLY A 36 -3.14 -1.16 7.56
C GLY A 36 -1.73 -0.77 7.12
N ALA A 37 -1.38 -1.11 5.87
CA ALA A 37 -0.10 -0.73 5.28
C ALA A 37 -0.21 -0.43 3.79
N LEU A 38 0.57 0.53 3.30
CA LEU A 38 0.77 0.76 1.87
C LEU A 38 2.19 0.40 1.48
N LEU A 39 2.35 -0.62 0.62
CA LEU A 39 3.63 -1.21 0.29
C LEU A 39 3.94 -1.06 -1.20
N GLY A 40 5.21 -0.78 -1.51
CA GLY A 40 5.74 -0.88 -2.85
C GLY A 40 5.82 -2.32 -3.35
N MET A 41 6.13 -2.49 -4.62
CA MET A 41 6.30 -3.83 -5.22
C MET A 41 7.46 -4.63 -4.62
N ASP A 42 8.36 -3.98 -3.89
CA ASP A 42 9.48 -4.54 -3.12
C ASP A 42 9.08 -4.99 -1.70
N GLY A 43 7.82 -4.81 -1.31
CA GLY A 43 7.34 -5.13 0.03
C GLY A 43 7.74 -4.13 1.11
N GLN A 44 8.39 -3.02 0.74
CA GLN A 44 8.72 -1.96 1.67
C GLN A 44 7.61 -0.92 1.76
N PRO A 45 7.48 -0.19 2.88
CA PRO A 45 6.57 0.93 2.98
C PRO A 45 6.76 1.90 1.81
N LEU A 46 5.66 2.31 1.19
CA LEU A 46 5.69 3.25 0.08
C LEU A 46 6.32 4.57 0.54
N ARG A 47 7.24 5.09 -0.27
CA ARG A 47 7.97 6.34 0.00
C ARG A 47 7.70 7.35 -1.10
N TYR A 48 7.82 8.61 -0.73
CA TYR A 48 7.52 9.77 -1.57
C TYR A 48 8.76 10.62 -1.80
N ASN A 49 8.76 11.41 -2.87
CA ASN A 49 9.80 12.38 -3.18
C ASN A 49 11.21 11.76 -3.34
N LEU A 50 11.27 10.56 -3.95
CA LEU A 50 12.54 9.87 -4.22
C LEU A 50 13.11 10.14 -5.62
N THR A 51 12.32 10.75 -6.51
CA THR A 51 12.71 11.05 -7.90
C THR A 51 12.18 12.43 -8.30
N GLU A 52 12.61 12.96 -9.44
CA GLU A 52 12.05 14.19 -10.03
C GLU A 52 10.61 14.00 -10.55
N SER A 53 10.12 12.76 -10.62
CA SER A 53 8.76 12.47 -11.04
C SER A 53 7.77 12.64 -9.90
N VAL A 54 6.62 13.23 -10.19
CA VAL A 54 5.48 13.34 -9.26
C VAL A 54 4.59 12.08 -9.25
N TYR A 55 4.92 11.07 -10.05
CA TYR A 55 4.12 9.85 -10.14
C TYR A 55 4.49 8.87 -9.03
N SER A 56 3.47 8.35 -8.36
CA SER A 56 3.63 7.27 -7.41
C SER A 56 4.06 5.99 -8.15
N PRO A 57 5.03 5.23 -7.62
CA PRO A 57 5.32 3.89 -8.14
C PRO A 57 4.13 2.96 -7.89
N SER A 58 4.13 1.79 -8.54
CA SER A 58 3.13 0.75 -8.29
C SER A 58 3.17 0.30 -6.83
N PHE A 59 2.00 0.08 -6.24
CA PHE A 59 1.87 -0.29 -4.83
C PHE A 59 0.67 -1.21 -4.59
N TYR A 60 0.60 -1.77 -3.39
CA TYR A 60 -0.58 -2.44 -2.89
C TYR A 60 -0.86 -2.05 -1.44
N GLY A 61 -2.13 -1.94 -1.09
CA GLY A 61 -2.61 -1.69 0.26
C GLY A 61 -3.08 -2.98 0.93
N LEU A 62 -2.79 -3.11 2.22
CA LEU A 62 -3.25 -4.19 3.09
C LEU A 62 -4.11 -3.59 4.21
N GLY A 63 -5.26 -4.20 4.48
CA GLY A 63 -6.10 -3.85 5.63
C GLY A 63 -5.48 -4.32 6.95
N ASP A 64 -4.95 -5.54 6.96
CA ASP A 64 -4.22 -6.13 8.09
C ASP A 64 -2.91 -6.78 7.59
N PRO A 65 -1.75 -6.09 7.67
CA PRO A 65 -0.47 -6.66 7.28
C PRO A 65 0.01 -7.80 8.19
N GLY A 66 -0.58 -7.97 9.38
CA GLY A 66 -0.26 -9.05 10.31
C GLY A 66 -0.91 -10.39 9.95
N HIS A 67 -1.91 -10.40 9.08
CA HIS A 67 -2.62 -11.61 8.68
C HIS A 67 -1.67 -12.63 8.02
N ALA A 68 -1.69 -13.88 8.49
CA ALA A 68 -0.74 -14.91 8.08
C ALA A 68 -0.69 -15.13 6.57
N LEU A 69 -1.85 -15.14 5.91
CA LEU A 69 -1.98 -15.24 4.45
C LEU A 69 -1.11 -14.21 3.70
N TRP A 70 -1.11 -12.95 4.12
CA TRP A 70 -0.37 -11.89 3.43
C TRP A 70 1.12 -12.00 3.69
N ARG A 71 1.52 -12.34 4.91
CA ARG A 71 2.93 -12.62 5.22
C ARG A 71 3.50 -13.73 4.34
N ASP A 72 2.76 -14.83 4.21
CA ASP A 72 3.23 -15.99 3.43
C ASP A 72 3.29 -15.67 1.92
N LEU A 73 2.25 -15.04 1.38
CA LEU A 73 2.20 -14.69 -0.05
C LEU A 73 3.24 -13.65 -0.46
N LEU A 74 3.53 -12.68 0.40
CA LEU A 74 4.53 -11.65 0.12
C LEU A 74 5.96 -12.18 0.29
N ALA A 75 6.21 -13.04 1.28
CA ALA A 75 7.49 -13.71 1.44
C ALA A 75 7.82 -14.62 0.25
N ALA A 76 6.83 -15.31 -0.32
CA ALA A 76 7.01 -16.18 -1.49
C ALA A 76 7.41 -15.42 -2.77
N LYS A 77 7.15 -14.11 -2.86
CA LYS A 77 7.51 -13.27 -4.02
C LYS A 77 8.93 -12.71 -3.98
N SER A 78 9.62 -12.80 -2.85
CA SER A 78 10.98 -12.31 -2.68
C SER A 78 12.06 -13.34 -3.06
N SER A 79 11.66 -14.47 -3.66
CA SER A 79 12.53 -15.57 -4.13
C SER A 79 12.61 -15.65 -5.64
#